data_AF-A0A2T7MFR4-F1
#
_entry.id   AF-A0A2T7MFR4-F1
#
_cell.length_a   1.000
_cell.length_b   1.000
_cell.length_c   1.000
_cell.angle_alpha   90.00
_cell.angle_beta   90.00
_cell.angle_gamma   90.00
#
_symmetry.space_group_name_H-M   'P 1'
#
loop_
_entity.id
_entity.type
_entity.pdbx_description
1 polymer ?
#
loop_
_entity_poly.entity_id
_entity_poly.type
_entity_poly.pdbx_seq_one_letter_code
_entity_poly.pdbx_strand_id
1 'polypeptide(L)' 'MDENLYALSAPTADAFADFCGGNAGGPHETCVSLAAIPGTDASFAIRDSKPEGVGKELRFTGSELDDFATGWVRTRGLSL' A
#
# COMPACT_ATOMS: atom_id res chain seq x y z
N MET A 1 -20.17 9.68 -3.01
CA MET A 1 -20.02 9.39 -1.58
C MET A 1 -18.77 8.56 -1.48
N ASP A 2 -17.80 8.98 -0.69
CA ASP A 2 -16.67 8.12 -0.37
C ASP A 2 -17.22 6.93 0.41
N GLU A 3 -17.25 5.78 -0.25
CA GLU A 3 -17.56 4.52 0.41
C GLU A 3 -16.56 4.34 1.55
N ASN A 4 -17.04 3.98 2.73
CA ASN A 4 -16.14 3.68 3.84
C ASN A 4 -15.29 2.47 3.44
N LEU A 5 -14.05 2.71 3.00
CA LEU A 5 -13.17 1.69 2.47
C LEU A 5 -12.89 0.58 3.48
N TYR A 6 -13.03 0.85 4.79
CA TYR A 6 -12.86 -0.14 5.85
C TYR A 6 -14.06 -1.08 6.02
N ALA A 7 -15.22 -0.76 5.46
CA ALA A 7 -16.38 -1.65 5.43
C ALA A 7 -16.24 -2.76 4.36
N LEU A 8 -15.29 -2.61 3.43
CA LEU A 8 -15.03 -3.57 2.36
C LEU A 8 -14.20 -4.76 2.83
N SER A 9 -14.29 -5.87 2.10
CA SER A 9 -13.41 -7.03 2.30
C SER A 9 -11.94 -6.63 2.16
N ALA A 10 -11.08 -7.14 3.04
CA ALA A 10 -9.64 -6.96 2.89
C ALA A 10 -9.11 -7.78 1.70
N PRO A 11 -8.01 -7.33 1.05
CA PRO A 11 -7.31 -8.17 0.08
C PRO A 11 -6.75 -9.42 0.76
N THR A 12 -6.66 -10.52 0.02
CA THR A 12 -5.98 -11.73 0.49
C THR A 12 -4.48 -11.48 0.60
N ALA A 13 -3.79 -12.23 1.47
CA ALA A 13 -2.38 -11.99 1.76
C ALA A 13 -1.47 -12.11 0.52
N ASP A 14 -1.82 -12.97 -0.43
CA ASP A 14 -1.14 -13.23 -1.70
C ASP A 14 -1.41 -12.17 -2.79
N ALA A 15 -2.37 -11.26 -2.57
CA ALA A 15 -2.65 -10.16 -3.48
C ALA A 15 -1.71 -8.96 -3.29
N PHE A 16 -0.88 -8.96 -2.25
CA PHE A 16 0.03 -7.85 -1.95
C PHE A 16 1.31 -7.94 -2.79
N ALA A 17 1.61 -6.82 -3.47
CA ALA A 17 2.90 -6.59 -4.11
C ALA A 17 3.82 -5.80 -3.16
N ASP A 18 5.05 -6.25 -3.01
CA ASP A 18 6.03 -5.66 -2.10
C ASP A 18 6.98 -4.70 -2.82
N PHE A 19 7.03 -3.47 -2.32
CA PHE A 19 7.97 -2.44 -2.71
C PHE A 19 9.03 -2.32 -1.62
N CYS A 20 10.09 -3.10 -1.80
CA CYS A 20 11.20 -3.18 -0.86
C CYS A 20 12.27 -2.12 -1.18
N GLY A 21 12.89 -1.57 -0.14
CA GLY A 21 14.02 -0.66 -0.25
C GLY A 21 14.96 -0.83 0.95
N GLY A 22 16.26 -0.64 0.73
CA GLY A 22 17.29 -0.94 1.72
C GLY A 22 18.06 -2.22 1.37
N ASN A 23 18.67 -2.87 2.37
CA ASN A 23 19.48 -4.08 2.22
C ASN A 23 18.69 -5.25 1.59
N ALA A 24 18.58 -5.25 0.27
CA ALA A 24 17.90 -6.27 -0.51
C ALA A 24 18.46 -7.65 -0.16
N GLY A 25 17.62 -8.53 0.40
CA GLY A 25 17.95 -9.92 0.70
C GLY A 25 18.35 -10.23 2.15
N GLY A 26 18.20 -9.29 3.08
CA GLY A 26 18.39 -9.54 4.51
C GLY A 26 17.12 -10.10 5.21
N PRO A 27 17.25 -10.95 6.25
CA PRO A 27 16.11 -11.53 6.98
C PRO A 27 15.26 -10.51 7.78
N HIS A 28 15.62 -9.23 7.76
CA HIS A 28 14.93 -8.14 8.43
C HIS A 28 14.46 -7.04 7.46
N GLU A 29 14.44 -7.33 6.16
CA GLU A 29 13.94 -6.42 5.15
C GLU A 29 12.44 -6.12 5.42
N THR A 30 12.10 -4.84 5.41
CA THR A 30 10.74 -4.34 5.63
C THR A 30 10.32 -3.67 4.35
N CYS A 31 9.28 -4.18 3.70
CA CYS A 31 8.76 -3.63 2.46
C CYS A 31 7.44 -2.91 2.73
N VAL A 32 7.13 -1.94 1.89
CA VAL A 32 5.78 -1.40 1.80
C VAL A 32 5.00 -2.33 0.87
N SER A 33 3.97 -2.97 1.38
CA SER A 33 3.09 -3.85 0.61
C SER A 33 1.84 -3.10 0.16
N LEU A 34 1.42 -3.30 -1.09
CA LEU A 34 0.24 -2.70 -1.70
C LEU A 34 -0.65 -3.76 -2.35
N ALA A 35 -1.96 -3.69 -2.16
CA ALA A 35 -2.95 -4.53 -2.85
C ALA A 35 -4.21 -3.75 -3.20
N ALA A 36 -4.88 -4.13 -4.29
CA ALA A 36 -6.20 -3.59 -4.63
C ALA A 36 -7.27 -4.13 -3.68
N ILE A 37 -8.22 -3.27 -3.26
CA ILE A 37 -9.35 -3.66 -2.42
C ILE A 37 -10.42 -4.33 -3.30
N PRO A 38 -10.84 -5.57 -2.99
CA PRO A 38 -11.86 -6.28 -3.75
C PRO A 38 -13.18 -5.51 -3.85
N GLY A 39 -13.80 -5.54 -5.04
CA GLY A 39 -15.09 -4.90 -5.29
C GLY A 39 -15.02 -3.40 -5.56
N THR A 40 -13.82 -2.84 -5.74
CA THR A 40 -13.61 -1.43 -6.10
C THR A 40 -12.86 -1.31 -7.42
N ASP A 41 -13.14 -0.24 -8.17
CA ASP A 41 -12.45 0.03 -9.44
C ASP A 41 -11.07 0.67 -9.23
N ALA A 42 -10.87 1.38 -8.11
CA ALA A 42 -9.62 2.10 -7.82
C ALA A 42 -9.48 2.41 -6.32
N SER A 43 -9.33 1.40 -5.47
CA SER A 43 -8.96 1.60 -4.06
C SER A 43 -7.99 0.52 -3.62
N PHE A 44 -7.11 0.88 -2.69
CA PHE A 44 -5.95 0.08 -2.34
C PHE A 44 -5.72 0.05 -0.84
N ALA A 45 -5.10 -1.04 -0.39
CA ALA A 45 -4.62 -1.26 0.96
C ALA A 45 -3.09 -1.22 0.98
N ILE A 46 -2.52 -0.46 1.91
CA ILE A 46 -1.08 -0.38 2.18
C ILE A 46 -0.77 -0.94 3.57
N ARG A 47 0.28 -1.74 3.69
CA ARG A 47 0.80 -2.22 4.98
C ARG A 47 2.31 -2.41 4.98
N ASP A 48 2.84 -2.65 6.18
CA ASP A 48 4.17 -3.24 6.38
C ASP A 48 4.13 -4.73 6.00
N SER A 49 5.15 -5.23 5.28
CA SER A 49 5.21 -6.62 4.81
C SER A 49 5.44 -7.64 5.93
N LYS A 50 5.82 -7.21 7.14
CA LYS A 50 6.01 -8.10 8.28
C LYS A 50 4.68 -8.63 8.85
N PRO A 51 4.70 -9.76 9.58
CA PRO A 51 3.50 -10.30 10.23
C PRO A 51 2.76 -9.30 11.12
N GLU A 52 3.48 -8.36 11.76
CA GLU A 52 2.88 -7.33 12.62
C GLU A 52 2.01 -6.31 11.88
N GLY A 53 2.17 -6.19 10.55
CA GLY A 53 1.38 -5.33 9.67
C GLY A 53 0.05 -5.93 9.22
N VAL A 54 -0.15 -7.24 9.38
CA VAL A 54 -1.39 -7.93 8.98
C VAL A 54 -2.59 -7.42 9.78
N GLY A 55 -3.66 -7.05 9.08
CA GLY A 55 -4.89 -6.55 9.69
C GLY A 55 -4.82 -5.08 10.14
N LYS A 56 -3.71 -4.40 9.84
CA LYS A 56 -3.50 -2.97 10.14
C LYS A 56 -3.34 -2.14 8.87
N GLU A 57 -3.93 -2.60 7.78
CA GLU A 57 -3.83 -1.95 6.49
C GLU A 57 -4.44 -0.53 6.53
N LEU A 58 -3.72 0.44 5.99
CA LEU A 58 -4.28 1.73 5.64
C LEU A 58 -4.98 1.61 4.28
N ARG A 59 -6.15 2.23 4.13
CA ARG A 59 -6.97 2.12 2.91
C ARG A 59 -7.16 3.50 2.30
N PHE A 60 -6.99 3.57 0.99
CA PHE A 60 -7.03 4.81 0.24
C PHE A 60 -7.69 4.60 -1.12
N THR A 61 -8.31 5.64 -1.65
CA THR A 61 -8.69 5.69 -3.06
C THR A 61 -7.43 5.77 -3.95
N GLY A 62 -7.57 5.42 -5.23
CA GLY A 62 -6.49 5.58 -6.20
C GLY A 62 -6.03 7.04 -6.30
N SER A 63 -6.96 7.99 -6.33
CA SER A 63 -6.65 9.42 -6.37
C SER A 63 -5.84 9.91 -5.18
N GLU A 64 -6.15 9.45 -3.97
CA GLU A 64 -5.38 9.83 -2.77
C GLU A 64 -3.96 9.27 -2.81
N LEU A 65 -3.78 8.03 -3.30
CA LEU A 65 -2.46 7.43 -3.44
C LEU A 65 -1.63 8.05 -4.56
N ASP A 66 -2.26 8.42 -5.68
CA ASP A 66 -1.58 9.10 -6.77
C ASP A 66 -1.06 10.48 -6.35
N ASP A 67 -1.89 11.24 -5.61
CA ASP A 67 -1.51 12.53 -5.02
C ASP A 67 -0.38 12.35 -4.00
N PHE A 68 -0.48 11.34 -3.12
CA PHE A 68 0.59 11.00 -2.18
C PHE A 68 1.89 10.63 -2.88
N ALA A 69 1.86 9.73 -3.86
CA ALA A 69 3.04 9.24 -4.56
C ALA A 69 3.74 10.39 -5.30
N THR A 70 2.98 11.22 -6.01
CA THR A 70 3.50 12.39 -6.71
C THR A 70 4.09 13.41 -5.74
N GLY A 71 3.41 13.69 -4.63
CA GLY A 71 3.89 14.57 -3.57
C GLY A 71 5.17 14.07 -2.91
N TRP A 72 5.25 12.76 -2.65
CA TRP A 72 6.41 12.10 -2.06
C TRP A 72 7.63 12.20 -2.98
N VAL A 73 7.48 11.83 -4.25
CA VAL A 73 8.54 11.90 -5.27
C VAL A 73 9.11 13.32 -5.35
N ARG A 74 8.23 14.33 -5.45
CA ARG A 74 8.66 15.75 -5.47
C ARG A 74 9.39 16.16 -4.19
N THR A 75 8.84 15.81 -3.02
CA THR A 75 9.43 16.16 -1.71
C THR A 75 10.82 15.56 -1.53
N ARG A 76 11.04 14.37 -2.07
CA ARG A 76 12.32 13.65 -1.97
C ARG A 76 13.29 13.97 -3.10
N GLY A 77 12.90 14.77 -4.08
CA GLY A 77 13.71 15.06 -5.27
C GLY A 77 13.98 13.82 -6.14
N LEU A 78 13.06 12.86 -6.14
CA LEU A 78 13.16 11.63 -6.93
C LEU A 78 12.66 11.88 -8.35
N SER A 79 13.10 11.05 -9.30
CA SER A 79 12.59 11.00 -10.67
C SER A 79 11.97 9.63 -10.95
N LEU A 80 10.87 9.62 -11.69
CA LEU A 80 10.24 8.41 -12.24
C LEU A 80 10.88 8.06 -13.59
#